data_AF-A0A7C5P274-F1
#
_entry.id   AF-A0A7C5P274-F1
#
_cell.length_a   1.000
_cell.length_b   1.000
_cell.length_c   1.000
_cell.angle_alpha   90.00
_cell.angle_beta   90.00
_cell.angle_gamma   90.00
#
_symmetry.space_group_name_H-M   'P 1'
#
loop_
_entity.id
_entity.type
_entity.pdbx_description
1 polymer ?
#
loop_
_entity_poly.entity_id
_entity_poly.type
_entity_poly.pdbx_seq_one_letter_code
_entity_poly.pdbx_strand_id
1 'polypeptide(L)'
;FTGNERLLGNRLFLVTRLDGLDVEYAKGLVDMALYGEKYIYPDSGYYNGIGYVDTRYAHYPDSVLIRGYPFGYGSYARADSSMAFGKFFVVDAGFKLMWEYHETEIGESGAVFEDGTSAEYAPNALWYEGWYNYNKYQDAWEWIPGSAACDLNSNSGAHMRDSLARSFLTNAFKRGLTCGVGCVGEPYLSGHARPEVFLYYMLNGFNFAEASYLSQPALLWRAIHIGDPLYNPMKPKTPIMDTIPPPMPAITLTSRGDTAKIKLEIPTSADRPELMKAKIIYGRSLAALTDSTDWTPLWRTRQEIAITGLIPDSMYYFIVTMKDPVGNISTTAGDSFICGRDGLVGIASNEKLPKNMKLIAYPNPFNTAVRIKAPIGATISIYSIDGRVVATFSRNEIIWHPETNSSGVYIVAAKKGKTVKRIKIMHIK
;
A
#
# COMPACT_ATOMS: atom_id res chain seq x y z
N PHE A 1 17.59 -2.72 17.35
CA PHE A 1 18.84 -2.37 16.66
C PHE A 1 19.21 -0.95 17.03
N THR A 2 20.48 -0.69 17.36
CA THR A 2 20.96 0.64 17.78
C THR A 2 21.49 1.48 16.60
N GLY A 3 21.47 0.94 15.39
CA GLY A 3 22.00 1.58 14.17
C GLY A 3 23.53 1.59 14.11
N ASN A 4 24.18 0.90 15.05
CA ASN A 4 25.63 0.77 15.15
C ASN A 4 26.14 -0.61 14.74
N GLU A 5 25.24 -1.50 14.32
CA GLU A 5 25.59 -2.84 13.88
C GLU A 5 26.51 -2.76 12.66
N ARG A 6 27.63 -3.48 12.72
CA ARG A 6 28.60 -3.55 11.63
C ARG A 6 28.80 -4.99 11.19
N LEU A 7 28.81 -5.21 9.88
CA LEU A 7 29.21 -6.47 9.27
C LEU A 7 30.52 -6.23 8.51
N LEU A 8 31.59 -6.94 8.90
CA LEU A 8 32.93 -6.78 8.31
C LEU A 8 33.43 -5.31 8.33
N GLY A 9 33.15 -4.58 9.41
CA GLY A 9 33.54 -3.18 9.59
C GLY A 9 32.64 -2.15 8.91
N ASN A 10 31.71 -2.56 8.04
CA ASN A 10 30.74 -1.70 7.37
C ASN A 10 29.45 -1.60 8.17
N ARG A 11 28.79 -0.42 8.15
CA ARG A 11 27.45 -0.27 8.73
C ARG A 11 26.48 -1.24 8.06
N LEU A 12 25.73 -1.97 8.87
CA LEU A 12 24.65 -2.81 8.41
C LEU A 12 23.37 -1.97 8.37
N PHE A 13 22.73 -1.92 7.20
CA PHE A 13 21.38 -1.38 7.07
C PHE A 13 20.43 -2.54 6.86
N LEU A 14 19.34 -2.56 7.64
CA LEU A 14 18.26 -3.51 7.42
C LEU A 14 17.44 -2.97 6.24
N VAL A 15 17.29 -3.79 5.20
CA VAL A 15 16.63 -3.37 3.95
C VAL A 15 15.50 -4.33 3.67
N THR A 16 14.30 -3.77 3.52
CA THR A 16 13.11 -4.49 3.07
C THR A 16 12.70 -3.96 1.69
N ARG A 17 11.90 -4.74 0.96
CA ARG A 17 11.38 -4.33 -0.34
C ARG A 17 10.00 -3.71 -0.17
N LEU A 18 9.80 -2.55 -0.78
CA LEU A 18 8.47 -2.13 -1.22
C LEU A 18 8.25 -2.75 -2.61
N ASP A 19 7.67 -3.96 -2.64
CA ASP A 19 7.45 -4.74 -3.86
C ASP A 19 5.98 -5.14 -3.99
N GLY A 20 5.56 -5.51 -5.18
CA GLY A 20 4.20 -5.91 -5.46
C GLY A 20 3.92 -6.03 -6.94
N LEU A 21 2.64 -6.18 -7.28
CA LEU A 21 2.20 -6.33 -8.67
C LEU A 21 2.54 -5.13 -9.54
N ASP A 22 2.38 -3.93 -9.00
CA ASP A 22 2.67 -2.67 -9.67
C ASP A 22 3.22 -1.62 -8.69
N VAL A 23 3.71 -0.50 -9.24
CA VAL A 23 4.29 0.60 -8.47
C VAL A 23 3.31 1.19 -7.46
N GLU A 24 2.03 1.21 -7.79
CA GLU A 24 1.02 1.82 -6.93
C GLU A 24 0.63 0.89 -5.77
N TYR A 25 0.63 -0.42 -6.00
CA TYR A 25 0.53 -1.43 -4.93
C TYR A 25 1.72 -1.31 -3.97
N ALA A 26 2.95 -1.22 -4.51
CA ALA A 26 4.15 -1.09 -3.69
C ALA A 26 4.14 0.19 -2.82
N LYS A 27 3.57 1.29 -3.32
CA LYS A 27 3.34 2.50 -2.51
C LYS A 27 2.29 2.28 -1.43
N GLY A 28 1.21 1.56 -1.76
CA GLY A 28 0.14 1.26 -0.81
C GLY A 28 0.58 0.45 0.40
N LEU A 29 1.69 -0.30 0.32
CA LEU A 29 2.31 -0.94 1.50
C LEU A 29 2.65 0.06 2.61
N VAL A 30 3.09 1.27 2.24
CA VAL A 30 3.40 2.35 3.19
C VAL A 30 2.12 2.90 3.81
N ASP A 31 1.08 3.13 3.01
CA ASP A 31 -0.21 3.62 3.50
C ASP A 31 -0.85 2.59 4.46
N MET A 32 -0.77 1.29 4.13
CA MET A 32 -1.21 0.19 5.00
C MET A 32 -0.42 0.09 6.29
N ALA A 33 0.90 0.28 6.24
CA ALA A 33 1.75 0.32 7.43
C ALA A 33 1.36 1.50 8.33
N LEU A 34 1.25 2.71 7.78
CA LEU A 34 0.88 3.91 8.56
C LEU A 34 -0.50 3.78 9.20
N TYR A 35 -1.48 3.22 8.50
CA TYR A 35 -2.80 2.95 9.06
C TYR A 35 -2.72 1.94 10.22
N GLY A 36 -2.01 0.82 10.02
CA GLY A 36 -1.80 -0.19 11.05
C GLY A 36 -1.11 0.39 12.29
N GLU A 37 -0.05 1.17 12.10
CA GLU A 37 0.65 1.85 13.21
C GLU A 37 -0.26 2.78 13.99
N LYS A 38 -1.15 3.49 13.30
CA LYS A 38 -2.03 4.45 13.93
C LYS A 38 -3.14 3.78 14.73
N TYR A 39 -3.79 2.75 14.16
CA TYR A 39 -5.06 2.28 14.68
C TYR A 39 -5.02 0.89 15.33
N ILE A 40 -4.06 0.01 15.01
CA ILE A 40 -4.04 -1.34 15.60
C ILE A 40 -3.92 -1.26 17.12
N TYR A 41 -4.87 -1.84 17.83
CA TYR A 41 -4.81 -1.98 19.28
C TYR A 41 -5.68 -3.16 19.74
N PRO A 42 -5.20 -4.06 20.62
CA PRO A 42 -5.85 -5.33 20.89
C PRO A 42 -7.24 -5.21 21.56
N ASP A 43 -7.47 -4.16 22.34
CA ASP A 43 -8.71 -4.00 23.11
C ASP A 43 -9.96 -3.88 22.22
N SER A 44 -11.09 -4.36 22.76
CA SER A 44 -12.38 -4.28 22.08
C SER A 44 -12.78 -2.83 21.76
N GLY A 45 -13.35 -2.62 20.57
CA GLY A 45 -13.78 -1.30 20.08
C GLY A 45 -12.69 -0.54 19.32
N TYR A 46 -11.42 -0.96 19.39
CA TYR A 46 -10.36 -0.45 18.54
C TYR A 46 -10.22 -1.28 17.26
N TYR A 47 -9.44 -0.78 16.31
CA TYR A 47 -9.11 -1.52 15.10
C TYR A 47 -8.20 -2.70 15.47
N ASN A 48 -8.72 -3.91 15.39
CA ASN A 48 -7.98 -5.14 15.65
C ASN A 48 -8.39 -6.24 14.68
N GLY A 49 -7.75 -7.40 14.80
CA GLY A 49 -8.04 -8.56 13.99
C GLY A 49 -7.61 -9.84 14.69
N ILE A 50 -7.45 -10.89 13.89
CA ILE A 50 -7.21 -12.25 14.37
C ILE A 50 -5.77 -12.65 14.08
N GLY A 51 -5.13 -13.28 15.06
CA GLY A 51 -3.88 -14.00 14.89
C GLY A 51 -4.13 -15.46 14.57
N TYR A 52 -3.65 -15.89 13.41
CA TYR A 52 -3.74 -17.25 12.91
C TYR A 52 -2.41 -17.97 13.11
N VAL A 53 -2.47 -19.17 13.69
CA VAL A 53 -1.34 -20.09 13.80
C VAL A 53 -1.71 -21.36 13.05
N ASP A 54 -0.85 -21.81 12.14
CA ASP A 54 -1.06 -23.04 11.34
C ASP A 54 0.10 -24.02 11.57
N THR A 55 -0.23 -25.18 12.15
CA THR A 55 0.69 -26.28 12.49
C THR A 55 0.11 -27.60 12.01
N ARG A 56 0.94 -28.63 11.81
CA ARG A 56 0.52 -29.84 11.08
C ARG A 56 0.68 -31.14 11.83
N TYR A 57 1.55 -31.20 12.84
CA TYR A 57 2.03 -32.50 13.32
C TYR A 57 1.26 -33.05 14.51
N ALA A 58 0.82 -32.17 15.42
CA ALA A 58 0.13 -32.62 16.62
C ALA A 58 -0.64 -31.48 17.31
N HIS A 59 -1.64 -31.87 18.09
CA HIS A 59 -2.16 -31.04 19.16
C HIS A 59 -1.20 -31.06 20.35
N TYR A 60 -0.34 -30.04 20.46
CA TYR A 60 0.64 -29.94 21.53
C TYR A 60 0.02 -29.44 22.84
N PRO A 61 0.13 -30.17 23.97
CA PRO A 61 -0.33 -29.67 25.25
C PRO A 61 0.48 -28.44 25.70
N ASP A 62 -0.20 -27.43 26.25
CA ASP A 62 0.44 -26.19 26.69
C ASP A 62 1.63 -26.41 27.63
N SER A 63 1.49 -27.34 28.59
CA SER A 63 2.57 -27.66 29.54
C SER A 63 3.84 -28.20 28.87
N VAL A 64 3.71 -28.84 27.71
CA VAL A 64 4.85 -29.33 26.91
C VAL A 64 5.49 -28.17 26.16
N LEU A 65 4.68 -27.32 25.53
CA LEU A 65 5.14 -26.13 24.83
C LEU A 65 5.91 -25.18 25.77
N ILE A 66 5.31 -24.85 26.93
CA ILE A 66 5.90 -23.96 27.96
C ILE A 66 7.23 -24.49 28.47
N ARG A 67 7.35 -25.80 28.71
CA ARG A 67 8.59 -26.39 29.23
C ARG A 67 9.67 -26.53 28.17
N GLY A 68 9.28 -26.72 26.91
CA GLY A 68 10.17 -27.15 25.83
C GLY A 68 10.68 -26.04 24.91
N TYR A 69 10.04 -24.87 24.90
CA TYR A 69 10.44 -23.78 24.02
C TYR A 69 11.80 -23.16 24.45
N PRO A 70 12.72 -22.87 23.51
CA PRO A 70 12.59 -23.07 22.06
C PRO A 70 12.92 -24.50 21.60
N PHE A 71 12.08 -25.07 20.71
CA PHE A 71 12.34 -26.39 20.11
C PHE A 71 13.32 -26.31 18.93
N GLY A 72 13.27 -25.24 18.14
CA GLY A 72 14.21 -24.98 17.05
C GLY A 72 13.93 -25.78 15.77
N TYR A 73 14.75 -25.52 14.75
CA TYR A 73 14.47 -25.86 13.34
C TYR A 73 15.34 -27.03 12.83
N GLY A 74 15.66 -27.98 13.71
CA GLY A 74 16.49 -29.15 13.36
C GLY A 74 15.73 -30.26 12.64
N SER A 75 14.39 -30.27 12.74
CA SER A 75 13.49 -31.16 12.01
C SER A 75 12.13 -30.49 11.88
N TYR A 76 11.30 -30.95 10.93
CA TYR A 76 9.96 -30.38 10.73
C TYR A 76 9.08 -30.49 11.97
N ALA A 77 9.08 -31.62 12.68
CA ALA A 77 8.32 -31.77 13.92
C ALA A 77 8.75 -30.77 15.02
N ARG A 78 10.03 -30.41 15.09
CA ARG A 78 10.52 -29.41 16.07
C ARG A 78 10.20 -27.98 15.64
N ALA A 79 10.25 -27.70 14.34
CA ALA A 79 9.79 -26.42 13.80
C ALA A 79 8.28 -26.25 14.06
N ASP A 80 7.49 -27.30 13.83
CA ASP A 80 6.05 -27.35 14.11
C ASP A 80 5.74 -27.05 15.58
N SER A 81 6.46 -27.67 16.53
CA SER A 81 6.34 -27.36 17.96
C SER A 81 6.78 -25.93 18.30
N SER A 82 7.72 -25.35 17.55
CA SER A 82 8.14 -23.95 17.74
C SER A 82 7.05 -23.00 17.25
N MET A 83 6.46 -23.25 16.09
CA MET A 83 5.32 -22.48 15.56
C MET A 83 4.08 -22.63 16.46
N ALA A 84 3.77 -23.82 16.97
CA ALA A 84 2.68 -23.99 17.93
C ALA A 84 2.82 -23.11 19.19
N PHE A 85 4.05 -22.76 19.58
CA PHE A 85 4.30 -21.83 20.69
C PHE A 85 3.89 -20.38 20.36
N GLY A 86 3.88 -20.00 19.08
CA GLY A 86 3.45 -18.68 18.62
C GLY A 86 2.04 -18.30 19.06
N LYS A 87 1.20 -19.31 19.33
CA LYS A 87 -0.15 -19.13 19.89
C LYS A 87 -0.14 -18.36 21.21
N PHE A 88 0.86 -18.57 22.07
CA PHE A 88 1.00 -17.82 23.32
C PHE A 88 1.36 -16.38 23.06
N PHE A 89 2.20 -16.09 22.06
CA PHE A 89 2.54 -14.71 21.71
C PHE A 89 1.32 -13.92 21.25
N VAL A 90 0.43 -14.53 20.46
CA VAL A 90 -0.84 -13.90 20.04
C VAL A 90 -1.70 -13.55 21.25
N VAL A 91 -1.90 -14.51 22.16
CA VAL A 91 -2.74 -14.35 23.36
C VAL A 91 -2.13 -13.35 24.34
N ASP A 92 -0.83 -13.42 24.60
CA ASP A 92 -0.10 -12.51 25.49
C ASP A 92 -0.13 -11.07 24.98
N ALA A 93 -0.16 -10.88 23.66
CA ALA A 93 -0.34 -9.58 23.02
C ALA A 93 -1.79 -9.07 23.02
N GLY A 94 -2.73 -9.86 23.55
CA GLY A 94 -4.15 -9.51 23.69
C GLY A 94 -5.00 -9.70 22.43
N PHE A 95 -4.49 -10.36 21.39
CA PHE A 95 -5.24 -10.61 20.17
C PHE A 95 -6.03 -11.92 20.24
N LYS A 96 -7.13 -11.99 19.48
CA LYS A 96 -7.86 -13.23 19.29
C LYS A 96 -6.96 -14.23 18.52
N LEU A 97 -6.82 -15.44 19.06
CA LEU A 97 -6.14 -16.55 18.44
C LEU A 97 -7.13 -17.46 17.70
N MET A 98 -6.74 -17.92 16.51
CA MET A 98 -7.30 -19.10 15.85
C MET A 98 -6.14 -20.03 15.48
N TRP A 99 -6.11 -21.24 16.03
CA TRP A 99 -5.03 -22.20 15.83
C TRP A 99 -5.54 -23.42 15.04
N GLU A 100 -4.97 -23.67 13.86
CA GLU A 100 -5.12 -24.91 13.10
C GLU A 100 -3.92 -25.82 13.43
N TYR A 101 -4.16 -27.04 13.90
CA TYR A 101 -3.11 -27.99 14.28
C TYR A 101 -3.16 -29.35 13.57
N HIS A 102 -4.11 -29.51 12.65
CA HIS A 102 -4.34 -30.77 11.95
C HIS A 102 -3.43 -30.87 10.71
N GLU A 103 -3.43 -32.02 10.04
CA GLU A 103 -2.75 -32.15 8.74
C GLU A 103 -3.46 -31.35 7.62
N THR A 104 -4.68 -30.86 7.90
CA THR A 104 -5.41 -29.94 7.02
C THR A 104 -4.82 -28.53 7.10
N GLU A 105 -5.10 -27.73 6.09
CA GLU A 105 -4.53 -26.38 5.97
C GLU A 105 -5.64 -25.34 6.05
N ILE A 106 -5.35 -24.15 6.58
CA ILE A 106 -6.32 -23.05 6.53
C ILE A 106 -6.72 -22.78 5.08
N GLY A 107 -8.02 -22.89 4.80
CA GLY A 107 -8.60 -22.79 3.46
C GLY A 107 -8.94 -24.12 2.79
N GLU A 108 -8.63 -25.25 3.41
CA GLU A 108 -9.08 -26.56 2.92
C GLU A 108 -10.48 -26.90 3.39
N SER A 109 -11.22 -27.59 2.51
CA SER A 109 -12.56 -28.04 2.84
C SER A 109 -12.54 -28.98 4.04
N GLY A 110 -13.34 -28.65 5.05
CA GLY A 110 -13.40 -29.39 6.30
C GLY A 110 -12.27 -29.10 7.29
N ALA A 111 -11.35 -28.18 7.00
CA ALA A 111 -10.36 -27.72 7.97
C ALA A 111 -11.06 -27.07 9.18
N VAL A 112 -10.51 -27.25 10.38
CA VAL A 112 -11.08 -26.74 11.63
C VAL A 112 -10.01 -26.19 12.56
N PHE A 113 -10.34 -25.10 13.24
CA PHE A 113 -9.52 -24.54 14.32
C PHE A 113 -9.70 -25.34 15.62
N GLU A 114 -8.82 -25.09 16.59
CA GLU A 114 -8.83 -25.73 17.92
C GLU A 114 -10.17 -25.59 18.65
N ASP A 115 -10.89 -24.48 18.44
CA ASP A 115 -12.21 -24.24 19.03
C ASP A 115 -13.36 -24.98 18.31
N GLY A 116 -13.05 -25.77 17.28
CA GLY A 116 -13.99 -26.55 16.47
C GLY A 116 -14.72 -25.73 15.39
N THR A 117 -14.40 -24.45 15.23
CA THR A 117 -14.96 -23.63 14.13
C THR A 117 -14.25 -23.92 12.81
N SER A 118 -14.92 -23.61 11.69
CA SER A 118 -14.36 -23.85 10.35
C SER A 118 -13.13 -23.00 10.09
N ALA A 119 -12.08 -23.64 9.58
CA ALA A 119 -10.86 -23.03 9.05
C ALA A 119 -10.83 -22.95 7.52
N GLU A 120 -11.98 -23.08 6.85
CA GLU A 120 -12.10 -22.84 5.39
C GLU A 120 -11.87 -21.37 5.00
N TYR A 121 -12.00 -20.46 5.98
CA TYR A 121 -11.80 -19.03 5.80
C TYR A 121 -11.04 -18.43 6.97
N ALA A 122 -10.25 -17.40 6.69
CA ALA A 122 -9.52 -16.62 7.68
C ALA A 122 -9.94 -15.14 7.59
N PRO A 123 -11.15 -14.79 8.10
CA PRO A 123 -11.63 -13.41 8.10
C PRO A 123 -10.83 -12.53 9.07
N ASN A 124 -10.71 -11.23 8.76
CA ASN A 124 -10.02 -10.26 9.62
C ASN A 124 -8.59 -10.68 10.01
N ALA A 125 -7.84 -11.30 9.10
CA ALA A 125 -6.50 -11.79 9.35
C ALA A 125 -5.52 -10.62 9.55
N LEU A 126 -4.96 -10.54 10.76
CA LEU A 126 -4.00 -9.51 11.15
C LEU A 126 -2.60 -10.10 11.36
N TRP A 127 -2.52 -11.26 12.01
CA TRP A 127 -1.25 -11.95 12.23
C TRP A 127 -1.34 -13.35 11.64
N TYR A 128 -0.26 -13.79 11.02
CA TYR A 128 -0.16 -15.16 10.57
C TYR A 128 1.27 -15.69 10.70
N GLU A 129 1.39 -16.87 11.28
CA GLU A 129 2.58 -17.69 11.20
C GLU A 129 2.20 -19.16 11.12
N GLY A 130 2.97 -19.95 10.36
CA GLY A 130 2.70 -21.36 10.21
C GLY A 130 3.14 -21.95 8.88
N TRP A 131 2.49 -23.04 8.50
CA TRP A 131 2.76 -23.75 7.26
C TRP A 131 1.87 -23.36 6.10
N TYR A 132 2.40 -23.56 4.90
CA TYR A 132 1.55 -23.71 3.72
C TYR A 132 2.02 -24.80 2.78
N ASN A 133 1.15 -25.07 1.83
CA ASN A 133 1.37 -26.03 0.78
C ASN A 133 2.28 -25.46 -0.32
N TYR A 134 3.23 -26.27 -0.77
CA TYR A 134 4.16 -25.88 -1.82
C TYR A 134 3.42 -25.59 -3.13
N ASN A 135 3.60 -24.37 -3.67
CA ASN A 135 3.06 -23.97 -4.98
C ASN A 135 1.53 -24.14 -5.14
N LYS A 136 0.80 -23.99 -4.04
CA LYS A 136 -0.66 -23.93 -3.98
C LYS A 136 -1.00 -22.72 -3.12
N TYR A 137 -2.01 -21.95 -3.50
CA TYR A 137 -2.58 -20.87 -2.68
C TYR A 137 -4.08 -21.13 -2.52
N GLN A 138 -4.47 -21.51 -1.31
CA GLN A 138 -5.81 -21.44 -0.74
C GLN A 138 -6.24 -19.98 -0.55
N ASP A 139 -7.34 -19.66 -1.19
CA ASP A 139 -7.89 -18.32 -1.20
C ASP A 139 -8.81 -18.02 -0.01
N ALA A 140 -8.31 -18.27 1.20
CA ALA A 140 -9.08 -18.21 2.43
C ALA A 140 -9.00 -16.86 3.17
N TRP A 141 -7.98 -16.07 2.85
CA TRP A 141 -7.54 -14.96 3.70
C TRP A 141 -8.22 -13.62 3.35
N GLU A 142 -8.86 -13.02 4.35
CA GLU A 142 -9.25 -11.60 4.33
C GLU A 142 -8.25 -10.79 5.17
N TRP A 143 -7.14 -10.40 4.54
CA TRP A 143 -6.12 -9.59 5.19
C TRP A 143 -6.63 -8.18 5.46
N ILE A 144 -6.48 -7.72 6.70
CA ILE A 144 -6.78 -6.33 7.05
C ILE A 144 -5.50 -5.48 6.96
N PRO A 145 -5.61 -4.17 6.66
CA PRO A 145 -4.47 -3.27 6.68
C PRO A 145 -3.68 -3.32 8.00
N GLY A 146 -2.36 -3.35 7.89
CA GLY A 146 -1.43 -3.61 8.98
C GLY A 146 -1.10 -5.08 9.22
N SER A 147 -1.66 -6.00 8.42
CA SER A 147 -1.39 -7.44 8.56
C SER A 147 0.07 -7.83 8.32
N ALA A 148 0.54 -8.81 9.10
CA ALA A 148 1.88 -9.38 8.98
C ALA A 148 1.82 -10.91 8.89
N ALA A 149 2.59 -11.48 7.97
CA ALA A 149 2.56 -12.91 7.71
C ALA A 149 3.98 -13.50 7.50
N CYS A 150 4.23 -14.67 8.07
CA CYS A 150 5.38 -15.48 7.71
C CYS A 150 4.97 -16.92 7.51
N ASP A 151 5.24 -17.43 6.31
CA ASP A 151 4.80 -18.75 5.90
C ASP A 151 5.98 -19.66 5.63
N LEU A 152 6.05 -20.79 6.35
CA LEU A 152 7.13 -21.76 6.25
C LEU A 152 6.97 -22.60 4.99
N ASN A 153 7.50 -22.07 3.88
CA ASN A 153 7.48 -22.74 2.59
C ASN A 153 8.67 -22.27 1.73
N SER A 154 9.29 -23.20 1.01
CA SER A 154 10.51 -22.98 0.26
C SER A 154 10.39 -21.99 -0.89
N ASN A 155 9.18 -21.70 -1.37
CA ASN A 155 8.92 -20.70 -2.40
C ASN A 155 7.92 -19.61 -1.98
N SER A 156 7.71 -19.41 -0.67
CA SER A 156 6.68 -18.52 -0.11
C SER A 156 6.68 -17.11 -0.71
N GLY A 157 7.83 -16.56 -1.11
CA GLY A 157 7.97 -15.23 -1.72
C GLY A 157 8.42 -15.22 -3.20
N ALA A 158 8.34 -16.35 -3.91
CA ALA A 158 8.75 -16.43 -5.31
C ALA A 158 7.72 -15.80 -6.27
N HIS A 159 8.17 -15.28 -7.42
CA HIS A 159 7.30 -14.81 -8.51
C HIS A 159 6.32 -13.66 -8.18
N MET A 160 6.69 -12.73 -7.30
CA MET A 160 5.85 -11.60 -6.85
C MET A 160 5.10 -10.78 -7.92
N ARG A 161 5.64 -10.69 -9.15
CA ARG A 161 5.05 -9.92 -10.27
C ARG A 161 4.30 -10.78 -11.28
N ASP A 162 4.24 -12.09 -11.05
CA ASP A 162 3.54 -13.02 -11.93
C ASP A 162 2.08 -13.17 -11.46
N SER A 163 1.15 -12.87 -12.36
CA SER A 163 -0.28 -13.05 -12.10
C SER A 163 -0.64 -14.52 -11.85
N LEU A 164 0.15 -15.46 -12.39
CA LEU A 164 -0.02 -16.91 -12.28
C LEU A 164 0.75 -17.53 -11.11
N ALA A 165 1.50 -16.74 -10.33
CA ALA A 165 2.21 -17.23 -9.15
C ALA A 165 1.25 -17.92 -8.17
N ARG A 166 1.69 -19.05 -7.61
CA ARG A 166 0.97 -19.80 -6.57
C ARG A 166 1.66 -19.78 -5.21
N SER A 167 2.70 -18.96 -5.07
CA SER A 167 3.38 -18.75 -3.79
C SER A 167 2.48 -18.00 -2.82
N PHE A 168 2.65 -18.29 -1.53
CA PHE A 168 1.83 -17.73 -0.46
C PHE A 168 1.86 -16.20 -0.44
N LEU A 169 3.05 -15.59 -0.25
CA LEU A 169 3.17 -14.16 -0.09
C LEU A 169 2.67 -13.41 -1.33
N THR A 170 2.96 -13.90 -2.54
CA THR A 170 2.50 -13.21 -3.76
C THR A 170 0.99 -13.07 -3.78
N ASN A 171 0.26 -14.13 -3.43
CA ASN A 171 -1.20 -14.07 -3.42
C ASN A 171 -1.76 -13.41 -2.16
N ALA A 172 -1.10 -13.54 -1.01
CA ALA A 172 -1.45 -12.80 0.20
C ALA A 172 -1.34 -11.29 -0.04
N PHE A 173 -0.28 -10.81 -0.69
CA PHE A 173 -0.17 -9.41 -1.14
C PHE A 173 -1.28 -9.07 -2.15
N LYS A 174 -1.58 -9.91 -3.15
CA LYS A 174 -2.76 -9.68 -4.01
C LYS A 174 -4.08 -9.53 -3.22
N ARG A 175 -4.16 -10.07 -2.01
CA ARG A 175 -5.31 -10.02 -1.09
C ARG A 175 -5.18 -9.01 0.05
N GLY A 176 -4.16 -8.14 0.04
CA GLY A 176 -4.07 -7.02 0.99
C GLY A 176 -3.16 -7.24 2.18
N LEU A 177 -2.28 -8.23 2.13
CA LEU A 177 -1.21 -8.35 3.12
C LEU A 177 -0.36 -7.08 3.15
N THR A 178 -0.06 -6.58 4.35
CA THR A 178 0.72 -5.34 4.52
C THR A 178 2.22 -5.59 4.57
N CYS A 179 2.66 -6.63 5.25
CA CYS A 179 4.07 -7.03 5.25
C CYS A 179 4.22 -8.54 5.43
N GLY A 180 5.36 -9.07 4.98
CA GLY A 180 5.64 -10.48 5.16
C GLY A 180 7.06 -10.90 4.85
N VAL A 181 7.40 -12.07 5.39
CA VAL A 181 8.73 -12.68 5.28
C VAL A 181 8.60 -14.07 4.68
N GLY A 182 9.46 -14.40 3.72
CA GLY A 182 9.44 -15.69 3.06
C GLY A 182 10.72 -15.97 2.29
N CYS A 183 10.67 -16.93 1.37
CA CYS A 183 11.82 -17.35 0.56
C CYS A 183 11.52 -17.32 -0.94
N VAL A 184 12.49 -16.90 -1.75
CA VAL A 184 12.39 -16.89 -3.22
C VAL A 184 12.76 -18.22 -3.87
N GLY A 185 13.11 -19.23 -3.08
CA GLY A 185 13.53 -20.56 -3.49
C GLY A 185 14.09 -21.34 -2.31
N GLU A 186 14.36 -22.63 -2.50
CA GLU A 186 14.69 -23.59 -1.44
C GLU A 186 15.74 -23.10 -0.43
N PRO A 187 15.33 -22.82 0.83
CA PRO A 187 16.24 -22.31 1.85
C PRO A 187 16.84 -23.40 2.72
N TYR A 188 16.35 -24.65 2.65
CA TYR A 188 16.38 -25.63 3.75
C TYR A 188 15.65 -25.12 5.00
N LEU A 189 15.17 -26.03 5.84
CA LEU A 189 14.49 -25.67 7.09
C LEU A 189 15.36 -24.75 7.98
N SER A 190 16.66 -25.00 8.02
CA SER A 190 17.62 -24.21 8.80
C SER A 190 17.92 -22.82 8.24
N GLY A 191 17.54 -22.54 7.00
CA GLY A 191 17.76 -21.26 6.33
C GLY A 191 16.49 -20.41 6.15
N HIS A 192 15.31 -20.95 6.47
CA HIS A 192 14.05 -20.22 6.44
C HIS A 192 13.94 -19.27 7.65
N ALA A 193 13.22 -18.17 7.50
CA ALA A 193 12.83 -17.33 8.64
C ALA A 193 11.97 -18.15 9.61
N ARG A 194 12.17 -17.99 10.91
CA ARG A 194 11.39 -18.70 11.93
C ARG A 194 10.07 -17.95 12.15
N PRO A 195 8.90 -18.49 11.72
CA PRO A 195 7.67 -17.70 11.71
C PRO A 195 7.22 -17.22 13.09
N GLU A 196 7.36 -18.04 14.13
CA GLU A 196 7.02 -17.68 15.51
C GLU A 196 7.93 -16.59 16.07
N VAL A 197 9.21 -16.59 15.66
CA VAL A 197 10.18 -15.56 16.07
C VAL A 197 9.85 -14.24 15.38
N PHE A 198 9.47 -14.27 14.11
CA PHE A 198 9.00 -13.08 13.40
C PHE A 198 7.77 -12.50 14.10
N LEU A 199 6.78 -13.35 14.38
CA LEU A 199 5.57 -12.95 15.08
C LEU A 199 5.87 -12.37 16.46
N TYR A 200 6.72 -13.03 17.25
CA TYR A 200 7.14 -12.57 18.58
C TYR A 200 7.66 -11.12 18.53
N TYR A 201 8.61 -10.83 17.64
CA TYR A 201 9.21 -9.49 17.57
C TYR A 201 8.22 -8.43 17.08
N MET A 202 7.37 -8.75 16.10
CA MET A 202 6.29 -7.85 15.67
C MET A 202 5.34 -7.51 16.82
N LEU A 203 4.91 -8.52 17.59
CA LEU A 203 4.00 -8.35 18.72
C LEU A 203 4.65 -7.62 19.91
N ASN A 204 5.98 -7.66 20.04
CA ASN A 204 6.74 -6.98 21.08
C ASN A 204 7.26 -5.58 20.68
N GLY A 205 6.71 -4.98 19.62
CA GLY A 205 6.97 -3.57 19.28
C GLY A 205 8.30 -3.32 18.57
N PHE A 206 8.87 -4.34 17.92
CA PHE A 206 9.96 -4.14 16.97
C PHE A 206 9.39 -3.69 15.63
N ASN A 207 10.14 -2.87 14.89
CA ASN A 207 9.72 -2.56 13.53
C ASN A 207 9.92 -3.78 12.61
N PHE A 208 9.25 -3.76 11.45
CA PHE A 208 9.25 -4.86 10.51
C PHE A 208 10.65 -5.25 10.03
N ALA A 209 11.54 -4.29 9.78
CA ALA A 209 12.91 -4.61 9.39
C ALA A 209 13.66 -5.36 10.50
N GLU A 210 13.53 -4.94 11.75
CA GLU A 210 14.16 -5.62 12.89
C GLU A 210 13.57 -7.02 13.12
N ALA A 211 12.23 -7.14 13.17
CA ALA A 211 11.55 -8.40 13.39
C ALA A 211 11.87 -9.43 12.30
N SER A 212 11.89 -8.99 11.03
CA SER A 212 12.16 -9.86 9.88
C SER A 212 13.62 -10.31 9.80
N TYR A 213 14.58 -9.49 10.22
CA TYR A 213 15.99 -9.90 10.27
C TYR A 213 16.31 -10.75 11.50
N LEU A 214 15.64 -10.53 12.64
CA LEU A 214 15.83 -11.33 13.86
C LEU A 214 15.25 -12.74 13.74
N SER A 215 14.20 -12.92 12.93
CA SER A 215 13.65 -14.24 12.64
C SER A 215 14.52 -15.04 11.66
N GLN A 216 15.43 -14.38 10.94
CA GLN A 216 16.25 -14.99 9.90
C GLN A 216 17.57 -15.55 10.46
N PRO A 217 17.85 -16.87 10.31
CA PRO A 217 19.08 -17.47 10.82
C PRO A 217 20.34 -17.12 10.00
N ALA A 218 20.18 -16.70 8.74
CA ALA A 218 21.31 -16.39 7.85
C ALA A 218 21.01 -15.19 6.92
N LEU A 219 21.98 -14.28 6.80
CA LEU A 219 21.92 -13.15 5.86
C LEU A 219 22.39 -13.58 4.45
N LEU A 220 21.93 -12.87 3.42
CA LEU A 220 22.31 -13.10 2.01
C LEU A 220 21.98 -14.50 1.45
N TRP A 221 20.97 -15.15 2.01
CA TRP A 221 20.42 -16.41 1.52
C TRP A 221 19.13 -16.19 0.69
N ARG A 222 18.24 -17.18 0.65
CA ARG A 222 16.98 -17.16 -0.12
C ARG A 222 15.87 -16.30 0.46
N ALA A 223 16.11 -15.60 1.57
CA ALA A 223 15.10 -14.80 2.26
C ALA A 223 14.66 -13.57 1.43
N ILE A 224 13.39 -13.20 1.59
CA ILE A 224 12.80 -11.97 1.08
C ILE A 224 11.90 -11.35 2.15
N HIS A 225 12.06 -10.04 2.35
CA HIS A 225 11.31 -9.24 3.31
C HIS A 225 10.57 -8.15 2.55
N ILE A 226 9.24 -8.15 2.58
CA ILE A 226 8.40 -7.23 1.81
C ILE A 226 7.50 -6.44 2.76
N GLY A 227 7.57 -5.12 2.70
CA GLY A 227 6.86 -4.21 3.60
C GLY A 227 7.68 -2.96 3.93
N ASP A 228 7.02 -1.95 4.51
CA ASP A 228 7.70 -0.75 5.02
C ASP A 228 8.67 -1.15 6.15
N PRO A 229 9.98 -0.86 6.02
CA PRO A 229 10.96 -1.26 7.03
C PRO A 229 10.70 -0.63 8.41
N LEU A 230 10.05 0.53 8.46
CA LEU A 230 9.78 1.25 9.70
C LEU A 230 8.49 0.82 10.38
N TYR A 231 7.68 -0.02 9.72
CA TYR A 231 6.38 -0.44 10.22
C TYR A 231 6.46 -1.06 11.61
N ASN A 232 5.87 -0.41 12.61
CA ASN A 232 5.86 -0.82 14.01
C ASN A 232 4.47 -0.63 14.64
N PRO A 233 3.56 -1.60 14.43
CA PRO A 233 2.19 -1.50 14.92
C PRO A 233 2.07 -1.53 16.44
N MET A 234 3.00 -2.20 17.12
CA MET A 234 2.94 -2.41 18.56
C MET A 234 3.82 -1.43 19.36
N LYS A 235 4.34 -0.38 18.71
CA LYS A 235 5.05 0.69 19.41
C LYS A 235 4.14 1.33 20.46
N PRO A 236 4.66 1.71 21.64
CA PRO A 236 3.88 2.41 22.65
C PRO A 236 3.18 3.63 22.06
N LYS A 237 1.85 3.69 22.21
CA LYS A 237 1.00 4.74 21.65
C LYS A 237 -0.26 4.92 22.48
N THR A 238 -0.88 6.08 22.36
CA THR A 238 -2.24 6.29 22.87
C THR A 238 -3.22 5.72 21.85
N PRO A 239 -4.06 4.73 22.22
CA PRO A 239 -4.97 4.12 21.28
C PRO A 239 -6.07 5.10 20.88
N ILE A 240 -6.40 5.11 19.59
CA ILE A 240 -7.45 5.95 19.01
C ILE A 240 -8.35 5.10 18.14
N MET A 241 -9.65 5.38 18.19
CA MET A 241 -10.64 4.73 17.33
C MET A 241 -10.71 5.48 16.00
N ASP A 242 -10.81 4.74 14.91
CA ASP A 242 -11.13 5.33 13.62
C ASP A 242 -12.65 5.57 13.53
N THR A 243 -13.05 6.84 13.61
CA THR A 243 -14.46 7.26 13.63
C THR A 243 -14.75 8.28 12.54
N ILE A 244 -13.74 8.60 11.72
CA ILE A 244 -13.82 9.67 10.75
C ILE A 244 -14.02 9.02 9.39
N PRO A 245 -15.15 9.29 8.69
CA PRO A 245 -15.34 8.77 7.35
C PRO A 245 -14.25 9.23 6.37
N PRO A 246 -13.95 8.44 5.33
CA PRO A 246 -12.96 8.80 4.32
C PRO A 246 -13.20 10.21 3.75
N PRO A 247 -12.15 11.03 3.58
CA PRO A 247 -12.30 12.37 3.00
C PRO A 247 -12.74 12.30 1.53
N MET A 248 -13.44 13.33 1.07
CA MET A 248 -13.89 13.42 -0.33
C MET A 248 -12.69 13.37 -1.30
N PRO A 249 -12.75 12.54 -2.37
CA PRO A 249 -11.70 12.46 -3.37
C PRO A 249 -11.71 13.69 -4.27
N ALA A 250 -10.55 14.04 -4.81
CA ALA A 250 -10.52 14.73 -6.09
C ALA A 250 -10.83 13.72 -7.21
N ILE A 251 -11.82 14.04 -8.04
CA ILE A 251 -12.27 13.16 -9.13
C ILE A 251 -11.79 13.71 -10.46
N THR A 252 -11.25 12.83 -11.31
CA THR A 252 -11.03 13.11 -12.73
C THR A 252 -11.68 12.02 -13.56
N LEU A 253 -12.42 12.38 -14.59
CA LEU A 253 -13.13 11.43 -15.45
C LEU A 253 -12.60 11.49 -16.88
N THR A 254 -12.47 10.32 -17.50
CA THR A 254 -12.27 10.18 -18.96
C THR A 254 -13.30 9.19 -19.50
N SER A 255 -13.79 9.40 -20.72
CA SER A 255 -14.76 8.48 -21.31
C SER A 255 -14.54 8.31 -22.80
N ARG A 256 -14.46 7.05 -23.23
CA ARG A 256 -14.15 6.67 -24.61
C ARG A 256 -14.95 5.43 -24.98
N GLY A 257 -15.65 5.49 -26.12
CA GLY A 257 -16.53 4.40 -26.56
C GLY A 257 -17.65 4.14 -25.54
N ASP A 258 -17.72 2.91 -25.06
CA ASP A 258 -18.67 2.41 -24.06
C ASP A 258 -18.10 2.39 -22.63
N THR A 259 -16.95 3.04 -22.43
CA THR A 259 -16.20 2.96 -21.17
C THR A 259 -15.98 4.35 -20.58
N ALA A 260 -16.24 4.47 -19.28
CA ALA A 260 -15.86 5.62 -18.47
C ALA A 260 -14.86 5.19 -17.39
N LYS A 261 -13.78 5.96 -17.25
CA LYS A 261 -12.74 5.76 -16.24
C LYS A 261 -12.78 6.91 -15.26
N ILE A 262 -13.13 6.59 -14.02
CA ILE A 262 -13.21 7.53 -12.93
C ILE A 262 -11.97 7.35 -12.07
N LYS A 263 -11.16 8.39 -12.04
CA LYS A 263 -9.94 8.45 -11.27
C LYS A 263 -10.18 9.20 -9.97
N LEU A 264 -9.83 8.57 -8.86
CA LEU A 264 -9.98 9.09 -7.51
C LEU A 264 -8.58 9.42 -6.97
N GLU A 265 -8.45 10.60 -6.36
CA GLU A 265 -7.24 11.04 -5.66
C GLU A 265 -7.61 11.46 -4.24
N ILE A 266 -7.12 10.70 -3.25
CA ILE A 266 -7.52 10.81 -1.85
C ILE A 266 -6.48 11.65 -1.09
N PRO A 267 -6.90 12.68 -0.34
CA PRO A 267 -5.98 13.46 0.49
C PRO A 267 -5.59 12.69 1.76
N THR A 268 -4.46 11.99 1.72
CA THR A 268 -3.85 11.29 2.87
C THR A 268 -2.59 12.01 3.38
N SER A 269 -2.21 11.74 4.63
CA SER A 269 -0.92 12.15 5.22
C SER A 269 -0.52 11.18 6.35
N ALA A 270 0.70 11.25 6.86
CA ALA A 270 1.11 10.40 8.00
C ALA A 270 0.24 10.61 9.26
N ASP A 271 -0.25 11.84 9.48
CA ASP A 271 -1.13 12.16 10.62
C ASP A 271 -2.58 11.71 10.39
N ARG A 272 -2.96 11.50 9.13
CA ARG A 272 -4.27 11.02 8.71
C ARG A 272 -4.09 9.99 7.59
N PRO A 273 -3.59 8.79 7.92
CA PRO A 273 -3.45 7.72 6.95
C PRO A 273 -4.85 7.23 6.61
N GLU A 274 -5.28 7.53 5.38
CA GLU A 274 -6.59 7.16 4.88
C GLU A 274 -6.46 5.95 3.96
N LEU A 275 -7.12 4.86 4.36
CA LEU A 275 -7.35 3.69 3.52
C LEU A 275 -8.84 3.52 3.35
N MET A 276 -9.26 3.04 2.19
CA MET A 276 -10.67 2.79 1.93
C MET A 276 -10.82 1.81 0.80
N LYS A 277 -12.04 1.33 0.60
CA LYS A 277 -12.52 0.79 -0.67
C LYS A 277 -13.55 1.74 -1.24
N ALA A 278 -13.63 1.82 -2.56
CA ALA A 278 -14.61 2.65 -3.25
C ALA A 278 -15.43 1.83 -4.22
N LYS A 279 -16.68 2.24 -4.41
CA LYS A 279 -17.54 1.78 -5.49
C LYS A 279 -18.19 2.97 -6.17
N ILE A 280 -18.48 2.82 -7.45
CA ILE A 280 -19.22 3.82 -8.21
C ILE A 280 -20.64 3.32 -8.40
N ILE A 281 -21.63 4.13 -8.04
CA ILE A 281 -23.05 3.88 -8.31
C ILE A 281 -23.45 4.85 -9.42
N TYR A 282 -24.07 4.35 -10.48
CA TYR A 282 -24.34 5.14 -11.68
C TYR A 282 -25.70 4.81 -12.29
N GLY A 283 -26.19 5.68 -13.18
CA GLY A 283 -27.46 5.51 -13.86
C GLY A 283 -27.73 6.64 -14.86
N ARG A 284 -28.89 6.61 -15.52
CA ARG A 284 -29.29 7.61 -16.52
C ARG A 284 -29.95 8.85 -15.89
N SER A 285 -30.18 8.84 -14.59
CA SER A 285 -30.74 9.95 -13.80
C SER A 285 -30.13 9.94 -12.40
N LEU A 286 -29.86 11.12 -11.83
CA LEU A 286 -29.37 11.23 -10.45
C LEU A 286 -30.40 10.74 -9.41
N ALA A 287 -31.70 10.80 -9.74
CA ALA A 287 -32.76 10.29 -8.88
C ALA A 287 -32.90 8.76 -8.94
N ALA A 288 -32.24 8.09 -9.90
CA ALA A 288 -32.34 6.65 -10.13
C ALA A 288 -30.99 6.08 -10.59
N LEU A 289 -30.05 5.94 -9.65
CA LEU A 289 -28.78 5.25 -9.86
C LEU A 289 -28.98 3.76 -9.61
N THR A 290 -29.16 3.00 -10.68
CA THR A 290 -29.58 1.60 -10.65
C THR A 290 -28.43 0.59 -10.69
N ASP A 291 -27.26 1.03 -11.13
CA ASP A 291 -26.11 0.17 -11.39
C ASP A 291 -24.95 0.53 -10.47
N SER A 292 -24.07 -0.44 -10.19
CA SER A 292 -22.85 -0.17 -9.42
C SER A 292 -21.70 -1.09 -9.78
N THR A 293 -20.47 -0.58 -9.62
CA THR A 293 -19.26 -1.40 -9.64
C THR A 293 -19.10 -2.18 -8.33
N ASP A 294 -18.26 -3.22 -8.35
CA ASP A 294 -17.80 -3.86 -7.12
C ASP A 294 -16.97 -2.90 -6.27
N TRP A 295 -16.86 -3.24 -4.98
CA TRP A 295 -15.95 -2.56 -4.08
C TRP A 295 -14.51 -2.82 -4.51
N THR A 296 -13.83 -1.74 -4.86
CA THR A 296 -12.43 -1.79 -5.26
C THR A 296 -11.58 -1.23 -4.10
N PRO A 297 -10.63 -2.01 -3.54
CA PRO A 297 -9.70 -1.49 -2.54
C PRO A 297 -8.88 -0.32 -3.10
N LEU A 298 -8.84 0.77 -2.33
CA LEU A 298 -8.02 1.96 -2.54
C LEU A 298 -6.95 2.04 -1.46
N TRP A 299 -6.07 1.05 -1.37
CA TRP A 299 -4.96 1.09 -0.42
C TRP A 299 -3.84 2.06 -0.84
N ARG A 300 -4.14 2.95 -1.79
CA ARG A 300 -3.23 3.90 -2.43
C ARG A 300 -3.96 5.21 -2.62
N THR A 301 -3.22 6.30 -2.56
CA THR A 301 -3.72 7.68 -2.77
C THR A 301 -4.39 7.94 -4.11
N ARG A 302 -4.21 7.05 -5.11
CA ARG A 302 -4.73 7.24 -6.45
C ARG A 302 -5.19 5.94 -7.08
N GLN A 303 -6.40 5.93 -7.63
CA GLN A 303 -6.93 4.76 -8.33
C GLN A 303 -7.83 5.15 -9.49
N GLU A 304 -7.97 4.24 -10.44
CA GLU A 304 -8.92 4.32 -11.53
C GLU A 304 -9.90 3.15 -11.43
N ILE A 305 -11.19 3.45 -11.50
CA ILE A 305 -12.27 2.46 -11.60
C ILE A 305 -12.94 2.68 -12.96
N ALA A 306 -13.07 1.60 -13.73
CA ALA A 306 -13.70 1.62 -15.03
C ALA A 306 -15.14 1.13 -14.95
N ILE A 307 -16.04 1.83 -15.62
CA ILE A 307 -17.40 1.40 -15.93
C ILE A 307 -17.43 1.08 -17.42
N THR A 308 -17.84 -0.12 -17.79
CA THR A 308 -17.88 -0.61 -19.18
C THR A 308 -19.32 -0.92 -19.61
N GLY A 309 -19.54 -1.16 -20.90
CA GLY A 309 -20.88 -1.49 -21.43
C GLY A 309 -21.88 -0.33 -21.39
N LEU A 310 -21.39 0.90 -21.30
CA LEU A 310 -22.22 2.10 -21.33
C LEU A 310 -22.67 2.40 -22.76
N ILE A 311 -23.86 2.98 -22.90
CA ILE A 311 -24.38 3.38 -24.22
C ILE A 311 -23.62 4.65 -24.66
N PRO A 312 -22.94 4.66 -25.82
CA PRO A 312 -22.26 5.85 -26.34
C PRO A 312 -23.23 7.04 -26.51
N ASP A 313 -22.70 8.26 -26.38
CA ASP A 313 -23.43 9.53 -26.49
C ASP A 313 -24.61 9.70 -25.52
N SER A 314 -24.70 8.84 -24.50
CA SER A 314 -25.71 8.90 -23.45
C SER A 314 -25.19 9.62 -22.22
N MET A 315 -26.03 10.49 -21.64
CA MET A 315 -25.78 11.11 -20.34
C MET A 315 -25.94 10.08 -19.21
N TYR A 316 -24.95 10.01 -18.33
CA TYR A 316 -24.95 9.23 -17.11
C TYR A 316 -24.68 10.15 -15.92
N TYR A 317 -25.22 9.76 -14.78
CA TYR A 317 -24.99 10.34 -13.46
C TYR A 317 -24.30 9.29 -12.60
N PHE A 318 -23.45 9.72 -11.68
CA PHE A 318 -22.79 8.83 -10.75
C PHE A 318 -22.53 9.49 -9.39
N ILE A 319 -22.39 8.64 -8.38
CA ILE A 319 -21.83 8.97 -7.08
C ILE A 319 -20.71 7.97 -6.78
N VAL A 320 -19.75 8.42 -5.97
CA VAL A 320 -18.69 7.57 -5.42
C VAL A 320 -19.00 7.35 -3.95
N THR A 321 -19.12 6.09 -3.55
CA THR A 321 -19.24 5.70 -2.14
C THR A 321 -17.92 5.07 -1.72
N MET A 322 -17.36 5.56 -0.62
CA MET A 322 -16.11 5.08 -0.03
C MET A 322 -16.39 4.53 1.36
N LYS A 323 -15.65 3.49 1.74
CA LYS A 323 -15.73 2.85 3.05
C LYS A 323 -14.33 2.54 3.57
N ASP A 324 -13.98 3.03 4.75
CA ASP A 324 -12.70 2.71 5.40
C ASP A 324 -12.65 1.25 5.92
N PRO A 325 -11.53 0.79 6.50
CA PRO A 325 -11.41 -0.56 7.06
C PRO A 325 -12.35 -0.85 8.22
N VAL A 326 -12.77 0.14 9.01
CA VAL A 326 -13.69 -0.02 10.15
C VAL A 326 -15.17 0.14 9.79
N GLY A 327 -15.45 0.57 8.56
CA GLY A 327 -16.80 0.67 8.01
C GLY A 327 -17.41 2.06 7.99
N ASN A 328 -16.68 3.14 8.32
CA ASN A 328 -17.18 4.49 8.15
C ASN A 328 -17.34 4.79 6.66
N ILE A 329 -18.48 5.39 6.30
CA ILE A 329 -18.87 5.61 4.89
C ILE A 329 -18.93 7.10 4.60
N SER A 330 -18.42 7.47 3.44
CA SER A 330 -18.67 8.77 2.84
C SER A 330 -19.10 8.62 1.38
N THR A 331 -19.98 9.51 0.93
CA THR A 331 -20.55 9.48 -0.43
C THR A 331 -20.46 10.87 -1.04
N THR A 332 -19.96 10.95 -2.27
CA THR A 332 -19.87 12.22 -2.99
C THR A 332 -21.25 12.74 -3.35
N ALA A 333 -21.32 14.05 -3.64
CA ALA A 333 -22.45 14.56 -4.40
C ALA A 333 -22.52 13.88 -5.79
N GLY A 334 -23.71 13.88 -6.37
CA GLY A 334 -23.93 13.42 -7.74
C GLY A 334 -23.16 14.27 -8.74
N ASP A 335 -22.47 13.61 -9.67
CA ASP A 335 -21.87 14.22 -10.85
C ASP A 335 -22.37 13.50 -12.11
N SER A 336 -22.01 14.00 -13.29
CA SER A 336 -22.47 13.45 -14.57
C SER A 336 -21.40 13.46 -15.65
N PHE A 337 -21.60 12.65 -16.67
CA PHE A 337 -20.79 12.63 -17.88
C PHE A 337 -21.61 12.17 -19.09
N ILE A 338 -21.13 12.45 -20.29
CA ILE A 338 -21.65 11.87 -21.52
C ILE A 338 -20.71 10.76 -21.95
N CYS A 339 -21.21 9.54 -22.07
CA CYS A 339 -20.40 8.40 -22.45
C CYS A 339 -19.81 8.56 -23.85
N GLY A 340 -18.54 8.18 -24.01
CA GLY A 340 -17.82 8.24 -25.27
C GLY A 340 -17.32 9.63 -25.64
N ARG A 341 -17.57 10.64 -24.80
CA ARG A 341 -17.01 12.00 -24.96
C ARG A 341 -16.10 12.30 -23.77
N ASP A 342 -14.84 12.58 -24.06
CA ASP A 342 -13.91 13.08 -23.05
C ASP A 342 -14.42 14.43 -22.50
N GLY A 343 -14.85 14.42 -21.23
CA GLY A 343 -14.93 15.62 -20.38
C GLY A 343 -15.96 16.69 -20.76
N LEU A 344 -17.19 16.34 -21.15
CA LEU A 344 -18.26 17.33 -21.32
C LEU A 344 -19.35 17.21 -20.26
N VAL A 345 -19.08 17.75 -19.07
CA VAL A 345 -20.12 18.41 -18.25
C VAL A 345 -19.54 19.71 -17.71
N GLY A 346 -20.26 20.80 -17.96
CA GLY A 346 -19.89 22.18 -17.63
C GLY A 346 -19.55 22.98 -18.87
N ILE A 347 -20.26 24.09 -19.07
CA ILE A 347 -19.97 25.10 -20.10
C ILE A 347 -18.52 25.57 -19.90
N ALA A 348 -17.59 24.97 -20.65
CA ALA A 348 -16.23 25.44 -20.76
C ALA A 348 -16.10 26.10 -22.12
N SER A 349 -15.80 27.41 -22.09
CA SER A 349 -15.32 28.21 -23.22
C SER A 349 -14.48 27.35 -24.18
N ASN A 350 -14.85 27.38 -25.46
CA ASN A 350 -14.06 26.84 -26.57
C ASN A 350 -12.68 27.51 -26.61
N GLU A 351 -11.77 27.03 -25.77
CA GLU A 351 -10.33 27.16 -26.00
C GLU A 351 -9.78 25.75 -26.01
N LYS A 352 -9.49 25.25 -27.23
CA LYS A 352 -8.68 24.05 -27.44
C LYS A 352 -7.42 24.17 -26.59
N LEU A 353 -7.35 23.43 -25.49
CA LEU A 353 -6.13 23.26 -24.70
C LEU A 353 -5.07 22.61 -25.59
N PRO A 354 -3.89 23.23 -25.81
CA PRO A 354 -2.85 22.61 -26.61
C PRO A 354 -2.30 21.39 -25.84
N LYS A 355 -2.56 20.19 -26.36
CA LYS A 355 -1.79 18.99 -26.03
C LYS A 355 -0.30 19.35 -26.20
N ASN A 356 0.45 19.27 -25.10
CA ASN A 356 1.89 19.55 -24.96
C ASN A 356 2.27 21.00 -24.61
N MET A 357 1.96 21.45 -23.39
CA MET A 357 2.68 22.58 -22.80
C MET A 357 4.10 22.14 -22.39
N LYS A 358 5.06 22.26 -23.30
CA LYS A 358 6.49 21.98 -23.04
C LYS A 358 7.16 23.27 -22.53
N LEU A 359 7.61 23.23 -21.28
CA LEU A 359 8.40 24.30 -20.65
C LEU A 359 9.79 23.72 -20.33
N ILE A 360 10.84 24.35 -20.84
CA ILE A 360 12.22 23.91 -20.67
C ILE A 360 13.05 25.11 -20.26
N ALA A 361 13.97 24.93 -19.31
CA ALA A 361 14.97 25.91 -18.93
C ALA A 361 16.35 25.26 -18.97
N TYR A 362 17.28 25.83 -19.73
CA TYR A 362 18.65 25.30 -19.86
C TYR A 362 19.68 26.41 -20.14
N PRO A 363 20.92 26.30 -19.62
CA PRO A 363 21.33 25.33 -18.61
C PRO A 363 20.59 25.54 -17.28
N ASN A 364 20.48 24.49 -16.47
CA ASN A 364 19.87 24.55 -15.14
C ASN A 364 20.53 23.48 -14.25
N PRO A 365 21.42 23.85 -13.31
CA PRO A 365 21.72 25.22 -12.85
C PRO A 365 22.43 26.09 -13.90
N PHE A 366 22.42 27.41 -13.70
CA PHE A 366 23.07 28.39 -14.58
C PHE A 366 23.77 29.50 -13.81
N ASN A 367 24.76 30.14 -14.44
CA ASN A 367 25.51 31.26 -13.90
C ASN A 367 25.09 32.62 -14.48
N THR A 368 25.39 32.88 -15.76
CA THR A 368 25.19 34.19 -16.40
C THR A 368 23.79 34.35 -16.99
N ALA A 369 23.24 33.26 -17.55
CA ALA A 369 21.94 33.31 -18.21
C ALA A 369 21.29 31.92 -18.30
N VAL A 370 19.97 31.90 -18.34
CA VAL A 370 19.17 30.69 -18.63
C VAL A 370 18.28 30.93 -19.83
N ARG A 371 18.27 29.99 -20.77
CA ARG A 371 17.33 30.00 -21.88
C ARG A 371 16.05 29.30 -21.47
N ILE A 372 14.92 29.96 -21.67
CA ILE A 372 13.60 29.44 -21.33
C ILE A 372 12.77 29.31 -22.61
N LYS A 373 12.30 28.10 -22.89
CA LYS A 373 11.40 27.78 -24.00
C LYS A 373 10.04 27.39 -23.46
N ALA A 374 9.01 28.12 -23.89
CA ALA A 374 7.60 27.86 -23.63
C ALA A 374 6.84 27.75 -24.97
N PRO A 375 5.58 27.29 -24.97
CA PRO A 375 4.80 27.22 -26.20
C PRO A 375 4.49 28.60 -26.78
N ILE A 376 4.30 28.66 -28.10
CA ILE A 376 3.89 29.88 -28.82
C ILE A 376 2.62 30.45 -28.19
N GLY A 377 2.65 31.74 -27.85
CA GLY A 377 1.53 32.46 -27.21
C GLY A 377 1.42 32.31 -25.69
N ALA A 378 2.41 31.74 -25.01
CA ALA A 378 2.46 31.71 -23.55
C ALA A 378 3.17 32.96 -22.98
N THR A 379 2.67 33.48 -21.86
CA THR A 379 3.37 34.46 -21.02
C THR A 379 4.28 33.74 -20.04
N ILE A 380 5.57 34.04 -20.05
CA ILE A 380 6.56 33.52 -19.11
C ILE A 380 6.70 34.51 -17.96
N SER A 381 6.60 34.05 -16.72
CA SER A 381 6.86 34.84 -15.50
C SER A 381 7.86 34.12 -14.62
N ILE A 382 8.84 34.84 -14.11
CA ILE A 382 9.87 34.32 -13.21
C ILE A 382 9.59 34.88 -11.82
N TYR A 383 9.58 34.00 -10.82
CA TYR A 383 9.31 34.32 -9.43
C TYR A 383 10.54 34.00 -8.59
N SER A 384 10.85 34.87 -7.63
CA SER A 384 11.73 34.50 -6.51
C SER A 384 11.02 33.50 -5.58
N ILE A 385 11.77 32.86 -4.69
CA ILE A 385 11.24 31.82 -3.79
C ILE A 385 10.18 32.35 -2.81
N ASP A 386 10.22 33.64 -2.49
CA ASP A 386 9.22 34.34 -1.66
C ASP A 386 7.96 34.75 -2.47
N GLY A 387 7.87 34.36 -3.74
CA GLY A 387 6.68 34.54 -4.58
C GLY A 387 6.60 35.88 -5.31
N ARG A 388 7.60 36.76 -5.20
CA ARG A 388 7.63 38.03 -5.95
C ARG A 388 7.96 37.78 -7.43
N VAL A 389 7.30 38.49 -8.34
CA VAL A 389 7.61 38.45 -9.78
C VAL A 389 8.89 39.24 -10.03
N VAL A 390 9.92 38.58 -10.56
CA VAL A 390 11.21 39.21 -10.90
C VAL A 390 11.31 39.58 -12.37
N ALA A 391 10.60 38.87 -13.26
CA ALA A 391 10.55 39.20 -14.69
C ALA A 391 9.31 38.59 -15.37
N THR A 392 8.81 39.24 -16.43
CA THR A 392 7.71 38.74 -17.27
C THR A 392 8.02 38.96 -18.75
N PHE A 393 7.74 37.95 -19.57
CA PHE A 393 7.97 37.98 -21.01
C PHE A 393 6.75 37.43 -21.78
N SER A 394 6.45 38.03 -22.93
CA SER A 394 5.36 37.59 -23.82
C SER A 394 5.85 36.84 -25.06
N ARG A 395 7.11 36.37 -25.05
CA ARG A 395 7.73 35.59 -26.12
C ARG A 395 7.87 34.13 -25.69
N ASN A 396 7.84 33.22 -26.66
CA ASN A 396 7.91 31.77 -26.44
C ASN A 396 9.34 31.26 -26.21
N GLU A 397 10.37 32.01 -26.60
CA GLU A 397 11.76 31.72 -26.29
C GLU A 397 12.43 33.00 -25.80
N ILE A 398 13.04 32.93 -24.61
CA ILE A 398 13.76 34.04 -24.01
C ILE A 398 15.08 33.57 -23.41
N ILE A 399 16.01 34.50 -23.25
CA ILE A 399 17.21 34.33 -22.44
C ILE A 399 17.08 35.30 -21.28
N TRP A 400 17.06 34.77 -20.06
CA TRP A 400 16.97 35.58 -18.86
C TRP A 400 18.35 35.72 -18.21
N HIS A 401 18.73 36.97 -17.94
CA HIS A 401 19.94 37.35 -17.22
C HIS A 401 19.53 37.88 -15.83
N PRO A 402 19.97 37.24 -14.73
CA PRO A 402 19.63 37.62 -13.36
C PRO A 402 20.54 38.76 -12.85
N GLU A 403 20.72 39.82 -13.65
CA GLU A 403 21.77 40.84 -13.46
C GLU A 403 21.72 41.47 -12.05
N THR A 404 20.51 41.79 -11.57
CA THR A 404 20.26 42.39 -10.25
C THR A 404 19.73 41.40 -9.21
N ASN A 405 19.64 40.11 -9.54
CA ASN A 405 19.02 39.08 -8.69
C ASN A 405 20.08 38.24 -7.95
N SER A 406 19.80 37.86 -6.70
CA SER A 406 20.71 37.04 -5.88
C SER A 406 20.82 35.60 -6.42
N SER A 407 21.88 34.88 -6.04
CA SER A 407 21.93 33.44 -6.24
C SER A 407 20.81 32.76 -5.45
N GLY A 408 20.25 31.68 -5.99
CA GLY A 408 19.15 30.98 -5.34
C GLY A 408 18.19 30.30 -6.32
N VAL A 409 17.07 29.86 -5.76
CA VAL A 409 16.01 29.16 -6.49
C VAL A 409 14.98 30.15 -7.02
N TYR A 410 14.63 30.01 -8.30
CA TYR A 410 13.55 30.75 -8.94
C TYR A 410 12.54 29.78 -9.55
N ILE A 411 11.29 30.21 -9.64
CA ILE A 411 10.22 29.46 -10.31
C ILE A 411 9.86 30.16 -11.60
N VAL A 412 9.94 29.45 -12.71
CA VAL A 412 9.49 29.93 -14.01
C VAL A 412 8.10 29.36 -14.25
N ALA A 413 7.10 30.22 -14.47
CA ALA A 413 5.76 29.83 -14.87
C ALA A 413 5.48 30.28 -16.31
N ALA A 414 5.03 29.35 -17.16
CA ALA A 414 4.46 29.67 -18.46
C ALA A 414 2.93 29.56 -18.39
N LYS A 415 2.22 30.64 -18.70
CA LYS A 415 0.75 30.72 -18.72
C LYS A 415 0.25 30.88 -20.15
N LYS A 416 -0.68 30.04 -20.59
CA LYS A 416 -1.39 30.17 -21.87
C LYS A 416 -2.88 29.89 -21.65
N GLY A 417 -3.72 30.91 -21.87
CA GLY A 417 -5.13 30.86 -21.48
C GLY A 417 -5.28 30.57 -19.98
N LYS A 418 -6.04 29.54 -19.64
CA LYS A 418 -6.23 29.04 -18.26
C LYS A 418 -5.13 28.07 -17.77
N THR A 419 -4.18 27.68 -18.61
CA THR A 419 -3.16 26.67 -18.26
C THR A 419 -1.87 27.32 -17.78
N VAL A 420 -1.30 26.80 -16.69
CA VAL A 420 0.01 27.21 -16.16
C VAL A 420 0.90 25.99 -15.94
N LYS A 421 2.17 26.06 -16.38
CA LYS A 421 3.20 25.05 -16.10
C LYS A 421 4.39 25.74 -15.45
N ARG A 422 4.99 25.08 -14.47
CA ARG A 422 6.10 25.63 -13.69
C ARG A 422 7.33 24.75 -13.81
N ILE A 423 8.51 25.36 -13.78
CA ILE A 423 9.80 24.67 -13.64
C ILE A 423 10.67 25.44 -12.65
N LYS A 424 11.40 24.71 -11.81
CA LYS A 424 12.40 25.25 -10.90
C LYS A 424 13.70 25.50 -11.65
N ILE A 425 14.27 26.69 -11.52
CA ILE A 425 15.62 27.02 -12.02
C ILE A 425 16.53 27.45 -10.86
N MET A 426 17.81 27.16 -10.96
CA MET A 426 18.82 27.48 -9.94
C MET A 426 19.88 28.40 -10.53
N HIS A 427 19.97 29.61 -9.98
CA HIS A 427 20.99 30.60 -10.31
C HIS A 427 22.13 30.49 -9.31
N ILE A 428 23.35 30.27 -9.80
CA ILE A 428 24.58 30.17 -9.01
C ILE A 428 25.49 31.28 -9.52
N LYS A 429 25.77 32.31 -8.71
CA LYS A 429 26.74 33.35 -9.10
C LYS A 429 28.15 32.84 -8.95
#